data_AF-A0A8B3S6Z9-F1
#
_entry.id   AF-A0A8B3S6Z9-F1
#
_cell.length_a   1.000
_cell.length_b   1.000
_cell.length_c   1.000
_cell.angle_alpha   90.00
_cell.angle_beta   90.00
_cell.angle_gamma   90.00
#
_symmetry.space_group_name_H-M   'P 1'
#
loop_
_entity.id
_entity.type
_entity.pdbx_description
1 polymer ?
#
loop_
_entity_poly.entity_id
_entity_poly.type
_entity_poly.pdbx_seq_one_letter_code
_entity_poly.pdbx_strand_id
1 'polypeptide(L)'
;MEVWVVAERVQYYGKDGKLITESLKDYTRKTVLKDFTSLDSFLNYWGGAEQKLAVIRELEEHGVMFEELAEHVGKGYDPFDLICHVAFDQPPLSRRERAKQVRKSNYFTEYGERARAVLDALLDKYADEGIENIESMDALRIQPINQLGTPIEIVDLFGGKDNYLAAVRGLAAQIYMAEA
;
A
#
# COMPACT_ATOMS: atom_id res chain seq x y z
N MET A 1 -41.47 17.99 2.38
CA MET A 1 -40.57 18.47 3.45
C MET A 1 -39.18 17.99 3.11
N GLU A 2 -38.26 18.91 2.83
CA GLU A 2 -36.84 18.60 2.62
C GLU A 2 -36.12 18.66 3.97
N VAL A 3 -35.32 17.64 4.26
CA VAL A 3 -34.49 17.56 5.47
C VAL A 3 -33.06 17.86 5.04
N TRP A 4 -32.40 18.76 5.75
CA TRP A 4 -30.99 19.14 5.50
C TRP A 4 -30.17 18.81 6.74
N VAL A 5 -29.05 18.11 6.56
CA VAL A 5 -28.08 17.85 7.65
C VAL A 5 -27.22 19.10 7.83
N VAL A 6 -27.28 19.72 9.00
CA VAL A 6 -26.56 20.96 9.32
C VAL A 6 -25.12 20.67 9.78
N ALA A 7 -24.89 19.52 10.41
CA ALA A 7 -23.56 19.03 10.77
C ALA A 7 -23.62 17.52 11.07
N GLU A 8 -22.62 16.79 10.59
CA GLU A 8 -22.36 15.39 10.96
C GLU A 8 -21.05 15.34 11.76
N ARG A 9 -21.04 14.62 12.89
CA ARG A 9 -19.85 14.44 13.73
C ARG A 9 -19.61 12.96 13.94
N VAL A 10 -18.62 12.43 13.25
CA VAL A 10 -18.14 11.06 13.47
C VAL A 10 -17.20 11.06 14.68
N GLN A 11 -17.39 10.08 15.56
CA GLN A 11 -16.57 9.87 16.75
C GLN A 11 -15.87 8.53 16.65
N TYR A 12 -14.56 8.52 16.94
CA TYR A 12 -13.73 7.33 16.87
C TYR A 12 -13.33 6.88 18.26
N TYR A 13 -13.16 5.58 18.44
CA TYR A 13 -12.68 4.99 19.69
C TYR A 13 -11.28 4.42 19.47
N GLY A 14 -10.31 4.84 20.28
CA GLY A 14 -8.96 4.28 20.22
C GLY A 14 -8.93 2.82 20.70
N LYS A 15 -7.79 2.16 20.53
CA LYS A 15 -7.62 0.74 20.92
C LYS A 15 -7.91 0.43 22.39
N ASP A 16 -7.84 1.43 23.28
CA ASP A 16 -8.16 1.28 24.70
C ASP A 16 -9.67 1.44 25.00
N GLY A 17 -10.50 1.52 23.97
CA GLY A 17 -11.95 1.70 24.06
C GLY A 17 -12.36 3.12 24.46
N LYS A 18 -11.42 4.07 24.51
CA LYS A 18 -11.72 5.47 24.86
C LYS A 18 -12.01 6.28 23.61
N LEU A 19 -12.90 7.26 23.77
CA LEU A 19 -13.21 8.22 22.74
C LEU A 19 -11.96 9.03 22.37
N ILE A 20 -11.65 9.10 21.07
CA ILE A 20 -10.64 10.00 20.52
C ILE A 20 -11.25 11.40 20.53
N THR A 21 -10.72 12.26 21.42
CA THR A 21 -11.20 13.64 21.59
C THR A 21 -10.45 14.65 20.72
N GLU A 22 -9.40 14.21 20.03
CA GLU A 22 -8.61 14.99 19.08
C GLU A 22 -8.99 14.67 17.64
N SER A 23 -8.33 15.32 16.66
CA SER A 23 -8.54 14.96 15.25
C SER A 23 -7.98 13.57 14.97
N LEU A 24 -8.58 12.84 14.03
CA LEU A 24 -8.09 11.53 13.61
C LEU A 24 -6.62 11.61 13.13
N LYS A 25 -6.25 12.71 12.46
CA LYS A 25 -4.88 12.96 12.01
C LYS A 25 -3.89 13.07 13.17
N ASP A 26 -4.26 13.83 14.21
CA ASP A 26 -3.41 13.99 15.41
C ASP A 26 -3.25 12.68 16.18
N TYR A 27 -4.34 11.93 16.31
CA TYR A 27 -4.33 10.62 16.94
C TYR A 27 -3.42 9.63 16.19
N THR A 28 -3.57 9.54 14.86
CA THR A 28 -2.72 8.69 14.01
C THR A 28 -1.26 9.12 14.12
N ARG A 29 -0.95 10.42 14.02
CA ARG A 29 0.41 10.93 14.19
C ARG A 29 1.01 10.50 15.53
N LYS A 30 0.30 10.71 16.64
CA LYS A 30 0.76 10.30 17.97
C LYS A 30 0.93 8.79 18.11
N THR A 31 0.12 8.01 17.40
CA THR A 31 0.20 6.55 17.42
C THR A 31 1.44 6.07 16.66
N VAL A 32 1.63 6.53 15.43
CA VAL A 32 2.81 6.20 14.59
C VAL A 32 4.11 6.65 15.24
N LEU A 33 4.17 7.87 15.80
CA LEU A 33 5.38 8.43 16.40
C LEU A 33 5.84 7.72 17.69
N LYS A 34 5.03 6.81 18.25
CA LYS A 34 5.48 5.94 19.36
C LYS A 34 6.48 4.89 18.89
N ASP A 35 6.27 4.37 17.68
CA ASP A 35 7.08 3.29 17.11
C ASP A 35 8.14 3.83 16.16
N PHE A 36 7.86 4.97 15.50
CA PHE A 36 8.72 5.58 14.48
C PHE A 36 9.02 7.04 14.83
N THR A 37 10.19 7.30 15.40
CA THR A 37 10.58 8.64 15.85
C THR A 37 10.93 9.61 14.71
N SER A 38 11.09 9.11 13.49
CA SER A 38 11.37 9.90 12.28
C SER A 38 10.83 9.24 11.02
N LEU A 39 10.73 10.01 9.93
CA LEU A 39 10.39 9.48 8.61
C LEU A 39 11.38 8.37 8.21
N ASP A 40 12.69 8.58 8.38
CA ASP A 40 13.70 7.57 8.06
C ASP A 40 13.50 6.26 8.83
N SER A 41 13.09 6.33 10.10
CA SER A 41 12.81 5.13 10.89
C SER A 41 11.62 4.34 10.32
N PHE A 42 10.58 5.04 9.87
CA PHE A 42 9.43 4.43 9.21
C PHE A 42 9.80 3.87 7.83
N LEU A 43 10.54 4.61 7.01
CA LEU A 43 10.96 4.16 5.67
C LEU A 43 11.85 2.91 5.74
N ASN A 44 12.78 2.85 6.70
CA ASN A 44 13.63 1.67 6.90
C ASN A 44 12.82 0.46 7.36
N TYR A 45 11.87 0.67 8.29
CA TYR A 45 10.98 -0.41 8.75
C TYR A 45 10.09 -0.93 7.63
N TRP A 46 9.40 -0.01 6.94
CA TRP A 46 8.56 -0.32 5.80
C TRP A 46 9.35 -1.04 4.71
N GLY A 47 10.51 -0.49 4.31
CA GLY A 47 11.38 -1.06 3.28
C GLY A 47 11.90 -2.45 3.63
N GLY A 48 12.28 -2.67 4.88
CA GLY A 48 12.81 -3.95 5.38
C GLY A 48 11.77 -5.05 5.60
N ALA A 49 10.48 -4.72 5.64
CA ALA A 49 9.42 -5.71 5.83
C ALA A 49 9.28 -6.67 4.64
N GLU A 50 9.16 -7.97 4.93
CA GLU A 50 8.97 -9.03 3.92
C GLU A 50 7.63 -8.88 3.17
N GLN A 51 6.57 -8.48 3.89
CA GLN A 51 5.25 -8.19 3.34
C GLN A 51 4.76 -6.85 3.91
N LYS A 52 4.33 -5.93 3.06
CA LYS A 52 3.83 -4.61 3.51
C LYS A 52 2.50 -4.74 4.24
N LEU A 53 1.70 -5.73 3.87
CA LEU A 53 0.47 -6.07 4.59
C LEU A 53 0.70 -6.35 6.08
N ALA A 54 1.84 -6.93 6.45
CA ALA A 54 2.16 -7.17 7.86
C ALA A 54 2.35 -5.86 8.63
N VAL A 55 3.01 -4.87 8.02
CA VAL A 55 3.22 -3.54 8.60
C VAL A 55 1.89 -2.78 8.73
N ILE A 56 1.03 -2.88 7.71
CA ILE A 56 -0.32 -2.28 7.74
C ILE A 56 -1.11 -2.84 8.93
N ARG A 57 -1.18 -4.17 9.06
CA ARG A 57 -1.90 -4.82 10.15
C ARG A 57 -1.36 -4.47 11.53
N GLU A 58 -0.04 -4.41 11.68
CA GLU A 58 0.57 -3.99 12.94
C GLU A 58 0.15 -2.57 13.33
N LEU A 59 0.15 -1.63 12.37
CA LEU A 59 -0.31 -0.26 12.60
C LEU A 59 -1.81 -0.22 12.96
N GLU A 60 -2.64 -1.04 12.31
CA GLU A 60 -4.06 -1.19 12.65
C GLU A 60 -4.24 -1.71 14.08
N GLU A 61 -3.49 -2.74 14.47
CA GLU A 61 -3.46 -3.28 15.84
C GLU A 61 -2.99 -2.22 16.86
N HIS A 62 -2.13 -1.30 16.43
CA HIS A 62 -1.70 -0.17 17.25
C HIS A 62 -2.73 0.96 17.34
N GLY A 63 -3.79 0.90 16.54
CA GLY A 63 -4.94 1.78 16.56
C GLY A 63 -5.07 2.67 15.33
N VAL A 64 -4.21 2.54 14.31
CA VAL A 64 -4.33 3.32 13.08
C VAL A 64 -5.56 2.88 12.31
N MET A 65 -6.43 3.84 12.00
CA MET A 65 -7.70 3.65 11.30
C MET A 65 -7.55 4.06 9.84
N PHE A 66 -7.03 3.16 8.99
CA PHE A 66 -6.67 3.50 7.60
C PHE A 66 -7.88 3.85 6.73
N GLU A 67 -9.00 3.13 6.86
CA GLU A 67 -10.21 3.39 6.08
C GLU A 67 -10.74 4.80 6.38
N GLU A 68 -10.87 5.13 7.67
CA GLU A 68 -11.32 6.43 8.14
C GLU A 68 -10.33 7.53 7.74
N LEU A 69 -9.03 7.27 7.82
CA LEU A 69 -8.00 8.22 7.41
C LEU A 69 -8.08 8.50 5.91
N ALA A 70 -8.33 7.48 5.11
CA ALA A 70 -8.52 7.59 3.67
C ALA A 70 -9.76 8.42 3.30
N GLU A 71 -10.85 8.35 4.08
CA GLU A 71 -12.01 9.25 3.91
C GLU A 71 -11.65 10.73 4.13
N HIS A 72 -10.72 11.02 5.06
CA HIS A 72 -10.35 12.40 5.42
C HIS A 72 -9.21 12.98 4.57
N VAL A 73 -8.32 12.13 4.06
CA VAL A 73 -7.13 12.54 3.30
C VAL A 73 -7.34 12.28 1.80
N GLY A 74 -7.82 11.10 1.43
CA GLY A 74 -8.12 10.71 0.06
C GLY A 74 -8.06 9.19 -0.17
N LYS A 75 -9.12 8.60 -0.71
CA LYS A 75 -9.24 7.14 -0.95
C LYS A 75 -8.27 6.57 -2.00
N GLY A 76 -7.63 7.44 -2.76
CA GLY A 76 -6.64 7.06 -3.78
C GLY A 76 -5.24 6.79 -3.21
N TYR A 77 -4.99 7.15 -1.95
CA TYR A 77 -3.70 7.00 -1.30
C TYR A 77 -3.51 5.60 -0.73
N ASP A 78 -2.27 5.12 -0.76
CA ASP A 78 -1.86 3.88 -0.13
C ASP A 78 -1.73 4.08 1.40
N PRO A 79 -1.92 3.06 2.25
CA PRO A 79 -1.63 3.14 3.67
C PRO A 79 -0.25 3.74 3.96
N PHE A 80 0.77 3.41 3.17
CA PHE A 80 2.09 4.03 3.25
C PHE A 80 2.05 5.56 3.12
N ASP A 81 1.42 6.07 2.05
CA ASP A 81 1.33 7.49 1.75
C ASP A 81 0.49 8.24 2.79
N LEU A 82 -0.55 7.60 3.32
CA LEU A 82 -1.35 8.14 4.42
C LEU A 82 -0.48 8.36 5.67
N ILE A 83 0.38 7.40 6.03
CA ILE A 83 1.31 7.56 7.16
C ILE A 83 2.33 8.65 6.88
N CYS A 84 3.01 8.61 5.73
CA CYS A 84 3.99 9.62 5.34
C CYS A 84 3.41 11.03 5.42
N HIS A 85 2.19 11.22 4.93
CA HIS A 85 1.51 12.50 4.97
C HIS A 85 1.10 12.92 6.39
N VAL A 86 0.45 12.03 7.13
CA VAL A 86 -0.19 12.40 8.40
C VAL A 86 0.79 12.46 9.55
N ALA A 87 1.76 11.56 9.61
CA ALA A 87 2.73 11.50 10.70
C ALA A 87 3.96 12.37 10.43
N PHE A 88 4.38 12.50 9.17
CA PHE A 88 5.66 13.09 8.78
C PHE A 88 5.56 14.26 7.79
N ASP A 89 4.34 14.79 7.58
CA ASP A 89 4.08 15.97 6.76
C ASP A 89 4.58 15.88 5.30
N GLN A 90 4.68 14.68 4.75
CA GLN A 90 5.04 14.49 3.34
C GLN A 90 3.84 14.74 2.41
N PRO A 91 4.07 15.20 1.17
CA PRO A 91 3.02 15.23 0.16
C PRO A 91 2.60 13.77 -0.19
N PRO A 92 1.31 13.42 -0.15
CA PRO A 92 0.88 12.06 -0.44
C PRO A 92 0.89 11.79 -1.94
N LEU A 93 1.35 10.60 -2.35
CA LEU A 93 1.21 10.10 -3.71
C LEU A 93 0.08 9.08 -3.78
N SER A 94 -0.75 9.17 -4.82
CA SER A 94 -1.76 8.14 -5.08
C SER A 94 -1.11 6.84 -5.56
N ARG A 95 -1.80 5.71 -5.33
CA ARG A 95 -1.39 4.40 -5.84
C ARG A 95 -1.14 4.43 -7.36
N ARG A 96 -1.96 5.17 -8.10
CA ARG A 96 -1.80 5.38 -9.55
C ARG A 96 -0.56 6.20 -9.91
N GLU A 97 -0.20 7.20 -9.12
CA GLU A 97 1.02 7.97 -9.32
C GLU A 97 2.26 7.12 -9.06
N ARG A 98 2.27 6.33 -7.97
CA ARG A 98 3.35 5.36 -7.68
C ARG A 98 3.51 4.36 -8.82
N ALA A 99 2.42 3.74 -9.27
CA ALA A 99 2.43 2.84 -10.42
C ALA A 99 3.00 3.50 -11.68
N LYS A 100 2.60 4.74 -11.97
CA LYS A 100 3.11 5.50 -13.11
C LYS A 100 4.61 5.78 -13.00
N GLN A 101 5.12 6.06 -11.80
CA GLN A 101 6.56 6.26 -11.58
C GLN A 101 7.34 4.96 -11.79
N VAL A 102 6.84 3.83 -11.27
CA VAL A 102 7.48 2.51 -11.47
C VAL A 102 7.57 2.14 -12.94
N ARG A 103 6.55 2.43 -13.75
CA ARG A 103 6.61 2.22 -15.22
C ARG A 103 7.67 3.03 -15.95
N LYS A 104 8.09 4.16 -15.38
CA LYS A 104 9.19 4.98 -15.92
C LYS A 104 10.56 4.47 -15.47
N SER A 105 10.61 3.57 -14.49
CA SER A 105 11.85 2.95 -14.03
C SER A 105 12.35 1.92 -15.05
N ASN A 106 13.64 1.61 -14.98
CA ASN A 106 14.24 0.56 -15.80
C ASN A 106 14.00 -0.85 -15.23
N TYR A 107 13.17 -1.01 -14.18
CA TYR A 107 12.96 -2.29 -13.51
C TYR A 107 12.49 -3.40 -14.45
N PHE A 108 11.62 -3.06 -15.41
CA PHE A 108 11.07 -4.05 -16.34
C PHE A 108 12.04 -4.52 -17.43
N THR A 109 13.21 -3.90 -17.55
CA THR A 109 14.15 -4.15 -18.66
C THR A 109 14.83 -5.53 -18.59
N GLU A 110 14.92 -6.11 -17.39
CA GLU A 110 15.50 -7.44 -17.17
C GLU A 110 14.55 -8.61 -17.49
N TYR A 111 13.25 -8.34 -17.68
CA TYR A 111 12.22 -9.36 -17.92
C TYR A 111 11.83 -9.45 -19.40
N GLY A 112 11.59 -10.68 -19.87
CA GLY A 112 11.01 -10.94 -21.20
C GLY A 112 9.55 -10.47 -21.28
N GLU A 113 9.03 -10.34 -22.52
CA GLU A 113 7.70 -9.76 -22.80
C GLU A 113 6.56 -10.34 -21.95
N ARG A 114 6.49 -11.67 -21.82
CA ARG A 114 5.45 -12.33 -21.03
C ARG A 114 5.58 -12.07 -19.53
N ALA A 115 6.79 -12.10 -18.97
CA ALA A 115 7.04 -11.81 -17.56
C ALA A 115 6.76 -10.33 -17.24
N ARG A 116 7.13 -9.43 -18.16
CA ARG A 116 6.79 -8.00 -18.08
C ARG A 116 5.29 -7.77 -18.04
N ALA A 117 4.52 -8.44 -18.92
CA ALA A 117 3.05 -8.32 -18.92
C ALA A 117 2.43 -8.74 -17.57
N VAL A 118 2.99 -9.77 -16.91
CA VAL A 118 2.56 -10.17 -15.56
C VAL A 118 2.87 -9.09 -14.52
N LEU A 119 4.09 -8.53 -14.53
CA LEU A 119 4.48 -7.46 -13.61
C LEU A 119 3.65 -6.18 -13.85
N ASP A 120 3.35 -5.83 -15.10
CA ASP A 120 2.48 -4.70 -15.44
C ASP A 120 1.05 -4.91 -14.92
N ALA A 121 0.51 -6.12 -15.07
CA ALA A 121 -0.82 -6.46 -14.57
C ALA A 121 -0.87 -6.46 -13.03
N LEU A 122 0.19 -6.91 -12.35
CA LEU A 122 0.33 -6.76 -10.90
C LEU A 122 0.36 -5.27 -10.51
N LEU A 123 1.09 -4.45 -11.25
CA LEU A 123 1.18 -3.02 -10.97
C LEU A 123 -0.15 -2.28 -11.18
N ASP A 124 -0.93 -2.66 -12.19
CA ASP A 124 -2.31 -2.17 -12.37
C ASP A 124 -3.21 -2.58 -11.20
N LYS A 125 -3.10 -3.84 -10.77
CA LYS A 125 -3.84 -4.34 -9.61
C LYS A 125 -3.50 -3.57 -8.34
N TYR A 126 -2.22 -3.26 -8.11
CA TYR A 126 -1.81 -2.37 -7.03
C TYR A 126 -2.45 -0.98 -7.15
N ALA A 127 -2.44 -0.39 -8.36
CA ALA A 127 -2.96 0.94 -8.60
C ALA A 127 -4.46 1.08 -8.27
N ASP A 128 -5.23 0.02 -8.45
CA ASP A 128 -6.67 -0.01 -8.20
C ASP A 128 -7.03 -0.58 -6.80
N GLU A 129 -6.35 -1.63 -6.34
CA GLU A 129 -6.73 -2.43 -5.16
C GLU A 129 -5.71 -2.40 -4.01
N GLY A 130 -4.51 -1.82 -4.20
CA GLY A 130 -3.50 -1.66 -3.15
C GLY A 130 -2.52 -2.84 -3.02
N ILE A 131 -1.53 -2.69 -2.14
CA ILE A 131 -0.36 -3.58 -2.04
C ILE A 131 -0.69 -4.99 -1.56
N GLU A 132 -1.73 -5.13 -0.74
CA GLU A 132 -2.18 -6.40 -0.17
C GLU A 132 -2.52 -7.45 -1.25
N ASN A 133 -2.94 -6.95 -2.42
CA ASN A 133 -3.46 -7.74 -3.52
C ASN A 133 -2.40 -8.21 -4.52
N ILE A 134 -1.12 -7.89 -4.30
CA ILE A 134 -0.02 -8.24 -5.22
C ILE A 134 1.13 -9.02 -4.59
N GLU A 135 1.24 -9.06 -3.26
CA GLU A 135 2.31 -9.78 -2.55
C GLU A 135 2.03 -11.29 -2.37
N SER A 136 0.79 -11.73 -2.61
CA SER A 136 0.36 -13.13 -2.47
C SER A 136 0.38 -13.88 -3.81
N MET A 137 0.70 -15.18 -3.75
CA MET A 137 0.53 -16.12 -4.87
C MET A 137 -0.91 -16.19 -5.40
N ASP A 138 -1.90 -15.87 -4.56
CA ASP A 138 -3.29 -15.84 -4.97
C ASP A 138 -3.58 -14.71 -5.98
N ALA A 139 -2.73 -13.69 -6.07
CA ALA A 139 -2.82 -12.65 -7.09
C ALA A 139 -2.81 -13.23 -8.51
N LEU A 140 -2.10 -14.34 -8.72
CA LEU A 140 -2.02 -15.03 -10.02
C LEU A 140 -3.34 -15.64 -10.49
N ARG A 141 -4.31 -15.82 -9.58
CA ARG A 141 -5.62 -16.41 -9.88
C ARG A 141 -6.68 -15.37 -10.20
N ILE A 142 -6.37 -14.08 -10.03
CA ILE A 142 -7.32 -12.99 -10.17
C ILE A 142 -7.19 -12.36 -11.57
N GLN A 143 -8.29 -11.83 -12.10
CA GLN A 143 -8.25 -11.08 -13.35
C GLN A 143 -7.47 -9.76 -13.20
N PRO A 144 -6.76 -9.29 -14.23
CA PRO A 144 -6.57 -9.93 -15.54
C PRO A 144 -5.39 -10.93 -15.56
N ILE A 145 -4.66 -11.12 -14.45
CA ILE A 145 -3.44 -11.94 -14.40
C ILE A 145 -3.71 -13.39 -14.79
N ASN A 146 -4.85 -13.95 -14.38
CA ASN A 146 -5.26 -15.31 -14.73
C ASN A 146 -5.50 -15.54 -16.24
N GLN A 147 -5.53 -14.47 -17.06
CA GLN A 147 -5.61 -14.54 -18.51
C GLN A 147 -4.23 -14.67 -19.17
N LEU A 148 -3.14 -14.42 -18.42
CA LEU A 148 -1.76 -14.49 -18.90
C LEU A 148 -1.15 -15.90 -18.81
N GLY A 149 -1.82 -16.79 -18.08
CA GLY A 149 -1.45 -18.20 -17.91
C GLY A 149 -1.96 -18.76 -16.59
N THR A 150 -1.76 -20.06 -16.39
CA THR A 150 -1.96 -20.69 -15.07
C THR A 150 -0.87 -20.23 -14.09
N PRO A 151 -1.11 -20.32 -12.75
CA PRO A 151 -0.09 -19.93 -11.77
C PRO A 151 1.27 -20.62 -11.95
N ILE A 152 1.27 -21.89 -12.38
CA ILE A 152 2.50 -22.64 -12.64
C ILE A 152 3.24 -22.07 -13.86
N GLU A 153 2.53 -21.88 -14.98
CA GLU A 153 3.12 -21.31 -16.19
C GLU A 153 3.67 -19.90 -15.95
N ILE A 154 2.96 -19.08 -15.16
CA ILE A 154 3.41 -17.73 -14.81
C ILE A 154 4.69 -17.80 -13.99
N VAL A 155 4.75 -18.64 -12.97
CA VAL A 155 5.96 -18.82 -12.15
C VAL A 155 7.15 -19.27 -12.99
N ASP A 156 6.93 -20.16 -13.96
CA ASP A 156 7.98 -20.65 -14.85
C ASP A 156 8.55 -19.54 -15.76
N LEU A 157 7.79 -18.48 -16.07
CA LEU A 157 8.31 -17.31 -16.80
C LEU A 157 9.45 -16.60 -16.08
N PHE A 158 9.51 -16.71 -14.74
CA PHE A 158 10.56 -16.14 -13.90
C PHE A 158 11.67 -17.16 -13.61
N GLY A 159 11.57 -18.39 -14.09
CA GLY A 159 12.53 -19.47 -13.81
C GLY A 159 12.28 -20.17 -12.46
N GLY A 160 11.05 -20.11 -11.95
CA GLY A 160 10.63 -20.82 -10.74
C GLY A 160 10.13 -19.90 -9.63
N LYS A 161 9.60 -20.53 -8.57
CA LYS A 161 8.86 -19.84 -7.49
C LYS A 161 9.70 -18.77 -6.80
N ASP A 162 10.95 -19.07 -6.47
CA ASP A 162 11.80 -18.15 -5.71
C ASP A 162 12.12 -16.89 -6.51
N ASN A 163 12.34 -17.03 -7.82
CA ASN A 163 12.57 -15.91 -8.73
C ASN A 163 11.31 -15.08 -8.95
N TYR A 164 10.14 -15.71 -9.06
CA TYR A 164 8.86 -14.98 -9.11
C TYR A 164 8.67 -14.15 -7.83
N LEU A 165 8.86 -14.75 -6.65
CA LEU A 165 8.75 -14.02 -5.39
C LEU A 165 9.78 -12.90 -5.27
N ALA A 166 11.00 -13.10 -5.78
CA ALA A 166 12.01 -12.05 -5.84
C ALA A 166 11.59 -10.90 -6.77
N ALA A 167 10.98 -11.20 -7.93
CA ALA A 167 10.45 -10.19 -8.84
C ALA A 167 9.27 -9.41 -8.23
N VAL A 168 8.37 -10.08 -7.50
CA VAL A 168 7.28 -9.41 -6.78
C VAL A 168 7.82 -8.49 -5.68
N ARG A 169 8.80 -8.96 -4.88
CA ARG A 169 9.46 -8.11 -3.87
C ARG A 169 10.20 -6.94 -4.49
N GLY A 170 10.89 -7.15 -5.61
CA GLY A 170 11.55 -6.09 -6.35
C GLY A 170 10.57 -5.05 -6.87
N LEU A 171 9.43 -5.47 -7.44
CA LEU A 171 8.35 -4.59 -7.85
C LEU A 171 7.80 -3.77 -6.68
N ALA A 172 7.51 -4.41 -5.55
CA ALA A 172 7.05 -3.75 -4.33
C ALA A 172 8.08 -2.72 -3.81
N ALA A 173 9.37 -3.06 -3.85
CA ALA A 173 10.43 -2.10 -3.49
C ALA A 173 10.42 -0.89 -4.44
N GLN A 174 10.28 -1.09 -5.76
CA GLN A 174 10.19 0.02 -6.70
C GLN A 174 8.98 0.94 -6.44
N ILE A 175 7.83 0.38 -6.06
CA ILE A 175 6.61 1.15 -5.73
C ILE A 175 6.88 2.18 -4.64
N TYR A 176 7.67 1.84 -3.62
CA TYR A 176 7.93 2.69 -2.46
C TYR A 176 9.30 3.39 -2.49
N MET A 177 10.17 3.08 -3.46
CA MET A 177 11.43 3.79 -3.70
C MET A 177 11.26 5.04 -4.58
N ALA A 178 10.25 5.07 -5.44
CA ALA A 178 9.98 6.23 -6.27
C ALA A 178 9.49 7.39 -5.39
N GLU A 179 10.42 8.33 -5.12
CA GLU A 179 10.27 9.57 -4.34
C GLU A 179 9.31 9.47 -3.13
N ALA A 180 9.87 9.22 -1.95
CA ALA A 180 9.24 9.53 -0.66
C ALA A 180 9.53 11.00 -0.28
#